data_AF-A0A7C0YF05-F1
#
_entry.id   AF-A0A7C0YF05-F1
#
_cell.length_a   1.000
_cell.length_b   1.000
_cell.length_c   1.000
_cell.angle_alpha   90.00
_cell.angle_beta   90.00
_cell.angle_gamma   90.00
#
_symmetry.space_group_name_H-M   'P 1'
#
loop_
_entity.id
_entity.type
_entity.pdbx_description
1 polymer ?
#
loop_
_entity_poly.entity_id
_entity_poly.type
_entity_poly.pdbx_seq_one_letter_code
_entity_poly.pdbx_strand_id
1 'polypeptide(L)'
;MISSSSFSCQINLGKARKYCVLRLIVGVLLLSAWATPALAQDIIQLPCEVLEVSPNFQIDYSALKPIHYLLIHHANASDRVTLSKWLKTNSGSQVTFVIKDKKYKGVLCRMAHCFGRGLLIFAAPIKVKPRDIVELILPFSPR
;
A
#
# COMPACT_ATOMS: atom_id res chain seq x y z
N MET A 1 4.55 86.50 9.17
CA MET A 1 5.27 85.80 8.09
C MET A 1 6.18 84.76 8.73
N ILE A 2 6.27 83.56 8.12
CA ILE A 2 7.09 82.37 8.49
C ILE A 2 6.49 81.56 9.66
N SER A 3 5.63 80.56 9.42
CA SER A 3 5.86 79.20 8.89
C SER A 3 6.76 78.32 9.78
N SER A 4 6.14 77.37 10.48
CA SER A 4 6.79 76.14 10.97
C SER A 4 5.73 75.05 11.03
N SER A 5 5.64 74.27 9.95
CA SER A 5 4.86 73.04 9.85
C SER A 5 5.62 71.91 10.54
N SER A 6 5.13 71.49 11.70
CA SER A 6 5.58 70.26 12.35
C SER A 6 4.90 69.07 11.65
N PHE A 7 5.68 68.30 10.88
CA PHE A 7 5.24 67.04 10.29
C PHE A 7 5.09 65.99 11.41
N SER A 8 3.87 65.82 11.91
CA SER A 8 3.55 64.70 12.78
C SER A 8 3.27 63.46 11.93
N CYS A 9 4.26 62.57 11.81
CA CYS A 9 4.13 61.26 11.19
C CYS A 9 3.27 60.37 12.10
N GLN A 10 1.95 60.41 11.91
CA GLN A 10 1.00 59.49 12.56
C GLN A 10 1.08 58.11 11.88
N ILE A 11 2.01 57.29 12.33
CA ILE A 11 2.13 55.90 11.90
C ILE A 11 0.91 55.14 12.46
N ASN A 12 -0.04 54.82 11.59
CA ASN A 12 -1.27 54.12 11.92
C ASN A 12 -1.00 52.65 12.34
N LEU A 13 -0.63 52.46 13.61
CA LEU A 13 -0.31 51.17 14.25
C LEU A 13 -1.42 50.11 14.07
N GLY A 14 -2.69 50.55 14.00
CA GLY A 14 -3.85 49.67 13.85
C GLY A 14 -3.97 49.02 12.46
N LYS A 15 -3.47 49.68 11.41
CA LYS A 15 -3.52 49.13 10.03
C LYS A 15 -2.42 48.09 9.85
N ALA A 16 -1.21 48.38 10.33
CA ALA A 16 -0.05 47.48 10.25
C ALA A 16 -0.29 46.12 10.92
N ARG A 17 -0.97 46.11 12.08
CA ARG A 17 -1.32 44.88 12.80
C ARG A 17 -2.28 43.98 12.02
N LYS A 18 -3.27 44.56 11.32
CA LYS A 18 -4.24 43.80 10.49
C LYS A 18 -3.56 43.15 9.28
N TYR A 19 -2.64 43.86 8.62
CA TYR A 19 -1.89 43.30 7.49
C TYR A 19 -0.91 42.22 7.92
N CYS A 20 -0.30 42.34 9.11
CA CYS A 20 0.60 41.33 9.65
C CYS A 20 -0.15 40.02 9.98
N VAL A 21 -1.32 40.13 10.62
CA VAL A 21 -2.19 38.97 10.91
C VAL A 21 -2.69 38.33 9.62
N LEU A 22 -3.11 39.12 8.63
CA LEU A 22 -3.56 38.60 7.33
C LEU A 22 -2.45 37.86 6.59
N ARG A 23 -1.21 38.39 6.60
CA ARG A 23 -0.05 37.72 5.99
C ARG A 23 0.33 36.42 6.70
N LEU A 24 0.21 36.38 8.03
CA LEU A 24 0.41 35.15 8.80
C LEU A 24 -0.64 34.09 8.43
N ILE A 25 -1.91 34.47 8.33
CA ILE A 25 -3.00 33.55 7.95
C ILE A 25 -2.78 33.02 6.53
N VAL A 26 -2.43 33.89 5.57
CA VAL A 26 -2.15 33.46 4.19
C VAL A 26 -0.91 32.58 4.11
N GLY A 27 0.13 32.88 4.88
CA GLY A 27 1.34 32.03 4.98
C GLY A 27 1.02 30.64 5.54
N VAL A 28 0.22 30.56 6.60
CA VAL A 28 -0.22 29.29 7.19
C VAL A 28 -1.10 28.48 6.23
N LEU A 29 -1.99 29.15 5.48
CA LEU A 29 -2.83 28.51 4.45
C LEU A 29 -2.02 27.98 3.26
N LEU A 30 -0.98 28.70 2.85
CA LEU A 30 -0.07 28.25 1.79
C LEU A 30 0.80 27.07 2.24
N LEU A 31 1.22 27.06 3.51
CA LEU A 31 1.99 25.96 4.10
C LEU A 31 1.15 24.68 4.27
N SER A 32 -0.14 24.80 4.61
CA SER A 32 -1.02 23.64 4.75
C SER A 32 -1.48 23.04 3.41
N ALA A 33 -1.46 23.81 2.31
CA ALA A 33 -1.80 23.33 0.97
C ALA A 33 -0.75 22.38 0.36
N TRP A 34 0.46 22.30 0.92
CA TRP A 34 1.51 21.36 0.48
C TRP A 34 1.58 20.08 1.30
N ALA A 35 0.86 20.02 2.41
CA ALA A 35 0.66 18.77 3.15
C ALA A 35 -0.44 17.97 2.45
N THR A 36 -0.14 17.40 1.28
CA THR A 36 -0.95 16.27 0.81
C THR A 36 -0.80 15.16 1.85
N PRO A 37 -1.90 14.67 2.45
CA PRO A 37 -1.81 13.40 3.15
C PRO A 37 -1.51 12.39 2.05
N ALA A 38 -0.25 11.97 1.94
CA ALA A 38 0.06 10.70 1.32
C ALA A 38 -0.74 9.68 2.13
N LEU A 39 -1.89 9.29 1.58
CA LEU A 39 -2.80 8.33 2.16
C LEU A 39 -1.98 7.03 2.17
N ALA A 40 -1.24 6.80 3.27
CA ALA A 40 -0.46 5.62 3.48
C ALA A 40 -1.48 4.48 3.52
N GLN A 41 -1.71 3.86 2.37
CA GLN A 41 -2.45 2.62 2.33
C GLN A 41 -1.66 1.66 3.21
N ASP A 42 -2.29 1.22 4.30
CA ASP A 42 -1.73 0.16 5.12
C ASP A 42 -1.51 -1.04 4.20
N ILE A 43 -0.24 -1.39 3.99
CA ILE A 43 0.15 -2.54 3.19
C ILE A 43 0.68 -3.56 4.18
N ILE A 44 0.04 -4.72 4.21
CA ILE A 44 0.45 -5.80 5.10
C ILE A 44 1.44 -6.67 4.33
N GLN A 45 2.68 -6.77 4.81
CA GLN A 45 3.69 -7.66 4.25
C GLN A 45 3.79 -8.92 5.12
N LEU A 46 3.56 -10.09 4.53
CA LEU A 46 3.61 -11.37 5.25
C LEU A 46 4.52 -12.37 4.54
N PRO A 47 5.56 -12.90 5.20
CA PRO A 47 6.31 -14.02 4.68
C PRO A 47 5.44 -15.29 4.72
N CYS A 48 5.34 -15.95 3.57
CA CYS A 48 4.57 -17.17 3.42
C CYS A 48 5.45 -18.28 2.84
N GLU A 49 5.40 -19.46 3.43
CA GLU A 49 6.08 -20.64 2.94
C GLU A 49 5.22 -21.37 1.90
N VAL A 50 5.86 -21.78 0.81
CA VAL A 50 5.25 -22.57 -0.26
C VAL A 50 5.16 -24.03 0.18
N LEU A 51 3.95 -24.54 0.31
CA LEU A 51 3.71 -25.96 0.56
C LEU A 51 3.80 -26.78 -0.72
N GLU A 52 3.13 -26.32 -1.76
CA GLU A 52 3.05 -27.03 -3.04
C GLU A 52 3.16 -26.04 -4.19
N VAL A 53 3.75 -26.51 -5.27
CA VAL A 53 3.91 -25.76 -6.53
C VAL A 53 3.09 -26.48 -7.58
N SER A 54 2.43 -25.73 -8.47
CA SER A 54 1.69 -26.32 -9.58
C SER A 54 2.57 -27.30 -10.35
N PRO A 55 2.07 -28.51 -10.63
CA PRO A 55 2.75 -29.40 -11.55
C PRO A 55 2.85 -28.73 -12.92
N ASN A 56 3.81 -29.17 -13.73
CA ASN A 56 3.93 -28.66 -15.09
C ASN A 56 2.72 -29.17 -15.89
N PHE A 57 1.70 -28.33 -16.04
CA PHE A 57 0.49 -28.71 -16.74
C PHE A 57 0.83 -28.99 -18.21
N GLN A 58 0.45 -30.17 -18.72
CA GLN A 58 0.50 -30.47 -20.14
C GLN A 58 -0.70 -29.79 -20.80
N ILE A 59 -0.61 -28.48 -21.00
CA ILE A 59 -1.62 -27.70 -21.70
C ILE A 59 -1.14 -27.52 -23.14
N ASP A 60 -2.03 -27.69 -24.11
CA ASP A 60 -1.76 -27.27 -25.48
C ASP A 60 -1.62 -25.74 -25.50
N TYR A 61 -0.36 -25.27 -25.46
CA TYR A 61 0.02 -23.87 -25.32
C TYR A 61 -0.49 -22.97 -26.45
N SER A 62 -1.03 -23.57 -27.52
CA SER A 62 -1.57 -22.90 -28.69
C SER A 62 -2.78 -22.01 -28.37
N ALA A 63 -3.50 -22.26 -27.27
CA ALA A 63 -4.72 -21.53 -26.92
C ALA A 63 -4.72 -20.82 -25.55
N LEU A 64 -3.87 -21.24 -24.59
CA LEU A 64 -3.92 -20.74 -23.21
C LEU A 64 -2.54 -20.31 -22.71
N LYS A 65 -2.48 -19.13 -22.07
CA LYS A 65 -1.28 -18.71 -21.33
C LYS A 65 -1.03 -19.67 -20.17
N PRO A 66 0.23 -20.01 -19.87
CA PRO A 66 0.55 -20.85 -18.71
C PRO A 66 0.03 -20.20 -17.43
N ILE A 67 -0.84 -20.92 -16.72
CA ILE A 67 -1.30 -20.55 -15.39
C ILE A 67 -0.59 -21.47 -14.41
N HIS A 68 -0.04 -20.87 -13.36
CA HIS A 68 0.63 -21.54 -12.27
C HIS A 68 -0.13 -21.26 -10.98
N TYR A 69 0.01 -22.15 -10.00
CA TYR A 69 -0.50 -21.96 -8.66
C TYR A 69 0.54 -22.35 -7.61
N LEU A 70 0.50 -21.69 -6.46
CA LEU A 70 1.24 -22.07 -5.26
C LEU A 70 0.24 -22.28 -4.13
N LEU A 71 0.37 -23.40 -3.43
CA LEU A 71 -0.23 -23.55 -2.12
C LEU A 71 0.71 -22.92 -1.10
N ILE A 72 0.23 -21.95 -0.34
CA ILE A 72 1.04 -21.20 0.61
C ILE A 72 0.47 -21.29 2.02
N HIS A 73 1.35 -21.17 3.01
CA HIS A 73 0.98 -20.99 4.41
C HIS A 73 1.86 -19.92 5.06
N HIS A 74 1.47 -19.42 6.22
CA HIS A 74 2.24 -18.43 6.97
C HIS A 74 3.60 -19.01 7.39
N ALA A 75 4.70 -18.29 7.15
CA ALA A 75 6.02 -18.74 7.61
C ALA A 75 6.17 -18.62 9.14
N ASN A 76 5.59 -17.56 9.72
CA ASN A 76 5.61 -17.33 11.17
C ASN A 76 4.24 -17.59 11.79
N ALA A 77 4.23 -18.22 12.96
CA ALA A 77 2.99 -18.50 13.70
C ALA A 77 2.21 -17.23 14.09
N SER A 78 2.91 -16.10 14.32
CA SER A 78 2.31 -14.79 14.60
C SER A 78 1.39 -14.31 13.47
N ASP A 79 1.76 -14.63 12.22
CA ASP A 79 1.13 -14.09 11.01
C ASP A 79 -0.11 -14.89 10.61
N ARG A 80 -0.30 -16.07 11.22
CA ARG A 80 -1.42 -16.98 10.97
C ARG A 80 -2.77 -16.29 11.09
N VAL A 81 -2.97 -15.51 12.17
CA VAL A 81 -4.25 -14.85 12.45
C VAL A 81 -4.51 -13.76 11.42
N THR A 82 -3.50 -12.95 11.11
CA THR A 82 -3.57 -11.88 10.11
C THR A 82 -3.88 -12.44 8.73
N LEU A 83 -3.11 -13.43 8.26
CA LEU A 83 -3.33 -14.07 6.97
C LEU A 83 -4.72 -14.71 6.90
N SER A 84 -5.12 -15.45 7.94
CA SER A 84 -6.44 -16.09 7.95
C SER A 84 -7.58 -15.09 7.95
N LYS A 85 -7.46 -13.97 8.66
CA LYS A 85 -8.49 -12.92 8.69
C LYS A 85 -8.57 -12.24 7.32
N TRP A 86 -7.43 -11.89 6.74
CA TRP A 86 -7.38 -11.29 5.42
C TRP A 86 -7.98 -12.20 4.35
N LEU A 87 -7.62 -13.49 4.33
CA LEU A 87 -8.16 -14.48 3.40
C LEU A 87 -9.68 -14.68 3.53
N LYS A 88 -10.24 -14.54 4.75
CA LYS A 88 -11.69 -14.64 4.96
C LYS A 88 -12.46 -13.51 4.28
N THR A 89 -11.90 -12.29 4.31
CA THR A 89 -12.56 -11.08 3.76
C THR A 89 -12.22 -10.85 2.29
N ASN A 90 -11.00 -11.20 1.87
CA ASN A 90 -10.42 -10.79 0.59
C ASN A 90 -10.06 -11.96 -0.34
N SER A 91 -10.70 -13.11 -0.15
CA SER A 91 -10.50 -14.26 -1.05
C SER A 91 -10.81 -13.88 -2.50
N GLY A 92 -9.91 -14.22 -3.42
CA GLY A 92 -10.04 -13.91 -4.84
C GLY A 92 -9.56 -12.50 -5.21
N SER A 93 -9.02 -11.74 -4.27
CA SER A 93 -8.43 -10.43 -4.54
C SER A 93 -7.05 -10.54 -5.19
N GLN A 94 -6.72 -9.57 -6.05
CA GLN A 94 -5.38 -9.42 -6.60
C GLN A 94 -4.41 -9.01 -5.48
N VAL A 95 -3.27 -9.68 -5.42
CA VAL A 95 -2.17 -9.39 -4.50
C VAL A 95 -0.87 -9.23 -5.28
N THR A 96 0.09 -8.56 -4.66
CA THR A 96 1.48 -8.56 -5.14
C THR A 96 2.27 -9.53 -4.28
N PHE A 97 3.21 -10.27 -4.88
CA PHE A 97 4.11 -11.14 -4.16
C PHE A 97 5.54 -10.96 -4.64
N VAL A 98 6.51 -11.17 -3.75
CA VAL A 98 7.93 -10.99 -4.03
C VAL A 98 8.64 -12.31 -3.89
N ILE A 99 9.39 -12.67 -4.94
CA ILE A 99 10.28 -13.83 -4.97
C ILE A 99 11.60 -13.39 -5.59
N LYS A 100 12.71 -13.64 -4.88
CA LYS A 100 14.07 -13.28 -5.36
C LYS A 100 14.13 -11.79 -5.78
N ASP A 101 13.61 -10.92 -4.92
CA ASP A 101 13.55 -9.46 -5.10
C ASP A 101 12.72 -8.95 -6.29
N LYS A 102 11.99 -9.84 -6.97
CA LYS A 102 11.12 -9.50 -8.09
C LYS A 102 9.67 -9.54 -7.66
N LYS A 103 8.93 -8.49 -8.03
CA LYS A 103 7.50 -8.33 -7.75
C LYS A 103 6.67 -8.93 -8.87
N TYR A 104 5.67 -9.73 -8.49
CA TYR A 104 4.73 -10.37 -9.38
C TYR A 104 3.31 -10.13 -8.91
N LYS A 105 2.35 -10.17 -9.84
CA LYS A 105 0.93 -10.09 -9.53
C LYS A 105 0.31 -11.47 -9.55
N GLY A 106 -0.59 -11.72 -8.63
CA GLY A 106 -1.38 -12.95 -8.57
C GLY A 106 -2.74 -12.71 -7.95
N VAL A 107 -3.56 -13.74 -7.93
CA VAL A 107 -4.84 -13.78 -7.23
C VAL A 107 -4.71 -14.72 -6.05
N LEU A 108 -5.08 -14.25 -4.86
CA LEU A 108 -4.99 -15.04 -3.65
C LEU A 108 -6.38 -15.51 -3.21
N CYS A 109 -6.60 -16.83 -3.30
CA CYS A 109 -7.85 -17.47 -2.94
C CYS A 109 -7.73 -18.17 -1.59
N ARG A 110 -8.77 -18.07 -0.77
CA ARG A 110 -8.90 -18.88 0.44
C ARG A 110 -9.27 -20.30 0.07
N MET A 111 -8.62 -21.27 0.70
CA MET A 111 -9.04 -22.66 0.63
C MET A 111 -10.07 -22.99 1.71
N ALA A 112 -11.14 -23.68 1.32
CA ALA A 112 -12.10 -24.21 2.27
C ALA A 112 -11.40 -25.22 3.21
N HIS A 113 -11.76 -25.19 4.49
CA HIS A 113 -11.28 -26.12 5.53
C HIS A 113 -9.76 -26.08 5.86
N CYS A 114 -8.96 -25.21 5.23
CA CYS A 114 -7.52 -25.10 5.48
C CYS A 114 -7.14 -23.75 6.12
N PHE A 115 -7.30 -23.64 7.43
CA PHE A 115 -7.05 -22.39 8.16
C PHE A 115 -5.62 -21.88 8.01
N GLY A 116 -5.46 -20.63 7.54
CA GLY A 116 -4.16 -20.00 7.35
C GLY A 116 -3.37 -20.50 6.12
N ARG A 117 -4.04 -21.21 5.20
CA ARG A 117 -3.51 -21.56 3.88
C ARG A 117 -4.22 -20.77 2.78
N GLY A 118 -3.46 -20.37 1.78
CA GLY A 118 -3.97 -19.68 0.59
C GLY A 118 -3.52 -20.38 -0.68
N LEU A 119 -4.32 -20.25 -1.72
CA LEU A 119 -3.98 -20.65 -3.08
C LEU A 119 -3.64 -19.39 -3.87
N LEU A 120 -2.37 -19.22 -4.23
CA LEU A 120 -1.90 -18.10 -5.04
C LEU A 120 -1.83 -18.52 -6.51
N ILE A 121 -2.58 -17.84 -7.38
CA ILE A 121 -2.65 -18.12 -8.82
C ILE A 121 -1.99 -16.99 -9.60
N PHE A 122 -1.14 -17.31 -10.58
CA PHE A 122 -0.38 -16.32 -11.36
C PHE A 122 0.02 -16.88 -12.73
N ALA A 123 0.40 -16.00 -13.65
CA ALA A 123 0.80 -16.37 -15.03
C ALA A 123 2.30 -16.13 -15.32
N ALA A 124 3.04 -15.61 -14.35
CA ALA A 124 4.47 -15.36 -14.52
C ALA A 124 5.26 -16.68 -14.56
N PRO A 125 6.22 -16.84 -15.49
CA PRO A 125 7.04 -18.05 -15.61
C PRO A 125 8.15 -18.06 -14.54
N ILE A 126 7.76 -18.24 -13.28
CA ILE A 126 8.67 -18.27 -12.13
C ILE A 126 9.00 -19.70 -11.73
N LYS A 127 10.27 -19.94 -11.38
CA LYS A 127 10.73 -21.21 -10.81
C LYS A 127 10.72 -21.09 -9.28
N VAL A 128 9.77 -21.75 -8.65
CA VAL A 128 9.57 -21.83 -7.20
C VAL A 128 9.60 -23.29 -6.78
N LYS A 129 10.13 -23.58 -5.58
CA LYS A 129 10.15 -24.91 -4.99
C LYS A 129 9.29 -24.95 -3.72
N PRO A 130 8.80 -26.13 -3.32
CA PRO A 130 8.28 -26.30 -1.97
C PRO A 130 9.31 -25.86 -0.93
N ARG A 131 8.84 -25.26 0.15
CA ARG A 131 9.58 -24.61 1.25
C ARG A 131 10.26 -23.29 0.93
N ASP A 132 10.14 -22.78 -0.30
CA ASP A 132 10.56 -21.42 -0.59
C ASP A 132 9.69 -20.42 0.20
N ILE A 133 10.30 -19.33 0.65
CA ILE A 133 9.60 -18.22 1.28
C ILE A 133 9.26 -17.17 0.23
N VAL A 134 8.00 -16.75 0.24
CA VAL A 134 7.42 -15.75 -0.66
C VAL A 134 6.86 -14.63 0.18
N GLU A 135 7.23 -13.39 -0.08
CA GLU A 135 6.64 -12.25 0.62
C GLU A 135 5.35 -11.84 -0.06
N LEU A 136 4.23 -11.92 0.65
CA LEU A 136 2.96 -11.40 0.17
C LEU A 136 2.80 -9.94 0.59
N ILE A 137 2.44 -9.11 -0.38
CA ILE A 137 2.07 -7.72 -0.18
C ILE A 137 0.55 -7.65 -0.36
N LEU A 138 -0.14 -7.64 0.78
CA LEU A 138 -1.60 -7.63 0.85
C LEU A 138 -2.09 -6.18 0.91
N PRO A 139 -2.93 -5.74 -0.05
CA PRO A 139 -3.57 -4.44 0.05
C PRO A 139 -4.56 -4.46 1.22
N PHE A 140 -4.59 -3.39 2.01
CA PHE A 140 -5.71 -3.15 2.91
C PHE A 140 -6.97 -2.91 2.07
N SER A 141 -7.95 -3.79 2.22
CA SER A 141 -9.25 -3.64 1.58
C SER A 141 -10.31 -3.54 2.68
N PRO A 142 -10.93 -2.36 2.86
CA PRO A 142 -12.11 -2.21 3.68
C PRO A 142 -13.29 -2.72 2.86
N ARG A 143 -13.56 -4.03 2.92
CA ARG A 143 -14.83 -4.61 2.44
C ARG A 143 -15.69 -5.00 3.63
#